data_AF-A0ABD2THG1-F1
#
_entry.id   AF-A0ABD2THG1-F1
#
_cell.length_a   1.000
_cell.length_b   1.000
_cell.length_c   1.000
_cell.angle_alpha   90.00
_cell.angle_beta   90.00
_cell.angle_gamma   90.00
#
_symmetry.space_group_name_H-M   'P 1'
#
loop_
_entity.id
_entity.type
_entity.pdbx_description
1 polymer ?
#
loop_
_entity_poly.entity_id
_entity_poly.type
_entity_poly.pdbx_seq_one_letter_code
_entity_poly.pdbx_strand_id
1 'polypeptide(L)'
;MSEGGSDAYYDDRRERKSDFENSEDETRRFRIGAFRKKAINASNKFTRSLKKRGKKKVDYRFPSVLIEDVHDEKEENVVYELHQQLLDRNLLPPIHDDYHTLLRFLKARDFNIEKTIQMWQEMLNWRKEYGTDTILEDFHFEELEEVLQYYPQGYHGVDRDGRPVYIERLGQAHPNKLMRITTIDRYMKYHVQEFERALHEKFPACSIAAKKRIYSTTTILDVQGLGVKNFTRTAATLLAAMAKVDNNYFPETLQQMFIVNAGPGFQKILWPAAQKFLDAKTIGKIQVLEPKSLGKLLEAIDPSYLTFWVALVPVLLSVAASGPTRVHGVILK
;
A
#
# COMPACT_ATOMS: atom_id res chain seq x y z
N MET A 1 -32.69 -66.17 -13.91
CA MET A 1 -32.55 -67.64 -13.95
C MET A 1 -31.05 -67.91 -13.85
N SER A 2 -30.51 -68.14 -12.66
CA SER A 2 -30.50 -69.39 -11.88
C SER A 2 -29.01 -69.76 -11.80
N GLU A 3 -28.41 -69.66 -10.61
CA GLU A 3 -27.86 -70.82 -9.84
C GLU A 3 -26.52 -71.31 -10.43
N GLY A 4 -25.48 -71.67 -9.69
CA GLY A 4 -25.31 -72.18 -8.34
C GLY A 4 -24.03 -73.06 -8.42
N GLY A 5 -23.09 -72.94 -7.48
CA GLY A 5 -22.81 -74.03 -6.52
C GLY A 5 -21.49 -74.75 -6.86
N SER A 6 -20.53 -74.81 -5.90
CA SER A 6 -20.14 -76.04 -5.14
C SER A 6 -19.00 -76.82 -5.84
N ASP A 7 -17.95 -77.41 -5.25
CA ASP A 7 -17.56 -77.84 -3.90
C ASP A 7 -16.02 -78.15 -3.98
N ALA A 8 -15.18 -77.85 -2.98
CA ALA A 8 -14.83 -78.58 -1.74
C ALA A 8 -13.84 -79.77 -1.89
N TYR A 9 -13.01 -79.95 -0.84
CA TYR A 9 -12.04 -81.03 -0.48
C TYR A 9 -10.53 -80.70 -0.61
N TYR A 10 -9.59 -81.04 0.29
CA TYR A 10 -9.50 -81.96 1.43
C TYR A 10 -8.54 -81.40 2.52
N ASP A 11 -8.79 -81.78 3.77
CA ASP A 11 -7.99 -81.62 5.00
C ASP A 11 -6.86 -82.67 5.06
N ASP A 12 -5.68 -82.33 5.59
CA ASP A 12 -4.88 -83.28 6.36
C ASP A 12 -3.94 -82.56 7.36
N ARG A 13 -3.75 -83.23 8.50
CA ARG A 13 -3.27 -82.73 9.78
C ARG A 13 -2.03 -83.55 10.20
N ARG A 14 -1.15 -82.92 11.00
CA ARG A 14 0.00 -83.49 11.79
C ARG A 14 1.33 -83.49 11.03
N GLU A 15 2.50 -83.20 11.61
CA GLU A 15 2.99 -83.51 12.96
C GLU A 15 4.25 -82.68 13.33
N ARG A 16 4.28 -82.15 14.57
CA ARG A 16 5.35 -82.00 15.58
C ARG A 16 6.86 -81.75 15.29
N LYS A 17 7.38 -80.88 16.20
CA LYS A 17 8.77 -80.63 16.72
C LYS A 17 9.58 -79.61 15.90
N SER A 18 10.29 -78.65 16.50
CA SER A 18 11.04 -78.66 17.76
C SER A 18 11.20 -77.26 18.37
N ASP A 19 11.34 -77.24 19.71
CA ASP A 19 11.71 -76.12 20.55
C ASP A 19 13.05 -75.49 20.16
N PHE A 20 13.07 -74.20 19.81
CA PHE A 20 14.16 -73.25 20.07
C PHE A 20 13.75 -71.86 19.56
N GLU A 21 13.04 -71.07 20.39
CA GLU A 21 12.97 -69.59 20.31
C GLU A 21 11.95 -69.07 21.34
N ASN A 22 12.33 -69.00 22.63
CA ASN A 22 11.47 -68.38 23.65
C ASN A 22 12.26 -67.47 24.62
N SER A 23 13.39 -66.90 24.17
CA SER A 23 14.22 -65.98 24.97
C SER A 23 14.07 -64.50 24.59
N GLU A 24 13.52 -64.19 23.42
CA GLU A 24 13.45 -62.80 22.91
C GLU A 24 12.13 -62.09 23.21
N ASP A 25 11.04 -62.84 23.43
CA ASP A 25 9.69 -62.27 23.56
C ASP A 25 9.36 -61.77 24.99
N GLU A 26 9.97 -62.35 26.04
CA GLU A 26 9.88 -61.81 27.42
C GLU A 26 10.71 -60.53 27.59
N THR A 27 11.88 -60.47 26.95
CA THR A 27 12.77 -59.28 26.98
C THR A 27 12.12 -58.09 26.26
N ARG A 28 11.36 -58.34 25.19
CA ARG A 28 10.54 -57.32 24.50
C ARG A 28 9.39 -56.82 25.38
N ARG A 29 8.67 -57.69 26.08
CA ARG A 29 7.54 -57.31 26.95
C ARG A 29 7.98 -56.46 28.16
N PHE A 30 9.11 -56.76 28.79
CA PHE A 30 9.66 -55.93 29.88
C PHE A 30 10.13 -54.55 29.41
N ARG A 31 10.76 -54.45 28.21
CA ARG A 31 11.16 -53.16 27.64
C ARG A 31 9.96 -52.30 27.28
N ILE A 32 8.92 -52.87 26.65
CA ILE A 32 7.69 -52.14 26.27
C ILE A 32 6.96 -51.58 27.52
N GLY A 33 6.91 -52.33 28.63
CA GLY A 33 6.36 -51.86 29.90
C GLY A 33 7.15 -50.71 30.53
N ALA A 34 8.49 -50.76 30.46
CA ALA A 34 9.37 -49.70 30.97
C ALA A 34 9.28 -48.40 30.14
N PHE A 35 9.15 -48.51 28.81
CA PHE A 35 8.92 -47.37 27.92
C PHE A 35 7.55 -46.73 28.14
N ARG A 36 6.49 -47.53 28.38
CA ARG A 36 5.15 -47.02 28.71
C ARG A 36 5.12 -46.26 30.04
N LYS A 37 5.81 -46.75 31.08
CA LYS A 37 5.95 -46.04 32.38
C LYS A 37 6.78 -44.76 32.27
N LYS A 38 7.85 -44.73 31.46
CA LYS A 38 8.63 -43.51 31.21
C LYS A 38 7.84 -42.46 30.41
N ALA A 39 7.05 -42.88 29.42
CA ALA A 39 6.18 -41.99 28.64
C ALA A 39 5.04 -41.39 29.49
N ILE A 40 4.42 -42.18 30.37
CA ILE A 40 3.37 -41.71 31.28
C ILE A 40 3.94 -40.76 32.35
N ASN A 41 5.15 -41.00 32.87
CA ASN A 41 5.80 -40.07 33.80
C ASN A 41 6.29 -38.77 33.14
N ALA A 42 6.73 -38.81 31.87
CA ALA A 42 7.03 -37.61 31.09
C ALA A 42 5.76 -36.78 30.84
N SER A 43 4.65 -37.44 30.47
CA SER A 43 3.33 -36.81 30.27
C SER A 43 2.75 -36.20 31.56
N ASN A 44 2.94 -36.86 32.71
CA ASN A 44 2.50 -36.35 34.02
C ASN A 44 3.38 -35.20 34.54
N LYS A 45 4.67 -35.13 34.18
CA LYS A 45 5.53 -33.96 34.48
C LYS A 45 5.19 -32.76 33.61
N PHE A 46 4.87 -32.98 32.33
CA PHE A 46 4.42 -31.93 31.43
C PHE A 46 3.07 -31.34 31.87
N THR A 47 2.12 -32.19 32.27
CA THR A 47 0.79 -31.75 32.73
C THR A 47 0.78 -31.15 34.14
N ARG A 48 1.69 -31.53 35.05
CA ARG A 48 1.86 -30.83 36.35
C ARG A 48 2.61 -29.50 36.25
N SER A 49 3.50 -29.33 35.27
CA SER A 49 4.11 -28.02 34.96
C SER A 49 3.11 -27.03 34.35
N LEU A 50 2.17 -27.54 33.53
CA LEU A 50 1.13 -26.72 32.89
C LEU A 50 -0.04 -26.33 33.82
N LYS A 51 -0.24 -27.00 34.96
CA LYS A 51 -1.26 -26.63 35.96
C LYS A 51 -0.80 -25.60 37.01
N LYS A 52 0.48 -25.24 37.03
CA LYS A 52 1.03 -24.14 37.87
C LYS A 52 1.44 -22.90 37.08
N ARG A 53 1.15 -22.86 35.78
CA ARG A 53 1.25 -21.66 34.96
C ARG A 53 -0.17 -21.13 34.78
N GLY A 54 -0.63 -20.40 35.79
CA GLY A 54 -1.91 -19.69 35.73
C GLY A 54 -2.05 -18.94 34.41
N LYS A 55 -3.30 -18.81 33.94
CA LYS A 55 -3.70 -18.03 32.76
C LYS A 55 -3.01 -16.66 32.77
N LYS A 56 -1.80 -16.55 32.25
CA LYS A 56 -1.38 -15.33 31.55
C LYS A 56 -2.21 -15.39 30.28
N LYS A 57 -3.36 -14.72 30.32
CA LYS A 57 -3.90 -14.07 29.13
C LYS A 57 -2.68 -13.39 28.50
N VAL A 58 -2.15 -13.98 27.42
CA VAL A 58 -1.36 -13.19 26.50
C VAL A 58 -2.43 -12.32 25.87
N ASP A 59 -2.68 -11.18 26.50
CA ASP A 59 -3.26 -10.05 25.81
C ASP A 59 -2.32 -9.86 24.63
N TYR A 60 -2.71 -10.30 23.43
CA TYR A 60 -2.36 -9.56 22.23
C TYR A 60 -3.07 -8.21 22.32
N ARG A 61 -2.78 -7.44 23.37
CA ARG A 61 -2.68 -6.01 23.20
C ARG A 61 -1.48 -5.87 22.28
N PHE A 62 -1.74 -5.87 20.98
CA PHE A 62 -1.02 -4.91 20.14
C PHE A 62 -0.93 -3.65 21.00
N PRO A 63 0.27 -3.13 21.29
CA PRO A 63 0.36 -1.81 21.88
C PRO A 63 -0.59 -0.97 21.05
N SER A 64 -1.65 -0.40 21.65
CA SER A 64 -2.48 0.54 20.91
C SER A 64 -1.49 1.60 20.50
N VAL A 65 -1.08 1.59 19.23
CA VAL A 65 -0.13 2.57 18.73
C VAL A 65 -0.88 3.86 18.89
N LEU A 66 -0.43 4.68 19.84
CA LEU A 66 -0.99 6.01 20.02
C LEU A 66 -0.61 6.77 18.76
N ILE A 67 -1.58 6.87 17.86
CA ILE A 67 -1.48 7.68 16.66
C ILE A 67 -1.94 9.07 17.08
N GLU A 68 -1.04 10.03 17.01
CA GLU A 68 -1.40 11.43 17.17
C GLU A 68 -2.34 11.82 16.02
N ASP A 69 -3.57 12.20 16.37
CA ASP A 69 -4.57 12.71 15.44
C ASP A 69 -5.10 14.03 16.01
N VAL A 70 -4.64 15.14 15.44
CA VAL A 70 -4.97 16.49 15.91
C VAL A 70 -6.10 17.03 15.05
N HIS A 71 -7.22 17.38 15.69
CA HIS A 71 -8.38 17.98 15.04
C HIS A 71 -8.45 19.47 15.38
N ASP A 72 -8.70 20.29 14.38
CA ASP A 72 -9.02 21.70 14.60
C ASP A 72 -10.49 21.83 15.02
N GLU A 73 -10.76 22.55 16.10
CA GLU A 73 -12.11 22.66 16.68
C GLU A 73 -13.13 23.23 15.69
N LYS A 74 -12.72 24.16 14.81
CA LYS A 74 -13.63 24.72 13.79
C LYS A 74 -13.89 23.70 12.70
N GLU A 75 -12.86 22.98 12.24
CA GLU A 75 -13.02 21.89 11.28
C GLU A 75 -13.92 20.77 11.84
N GLU A 76 -13.77 20.42 13.11
CA GLU A 76 -14.59 19.40 13.78
C GLU A 76 -16.08 19.74 13.81
N ASN A 77 -16.42 20.99 14.14
CA ASN A 77 -17.82 21.43 14.12
C ASN A 77 -18.46 21.31 12.72
N VAL A 78 -17.73 21.70 11.68
CA VAL A 78 -18.26 21.64 10.30
C VAL A 78 -18.31 20.21 9.77
N VAL A 79 -17.36 19.35 10.17
CA VAL A 79 -17.41 17.90 9.87
C VAL A 79 -18.62 17.27 10.54
N TYR A 80 -18.90 17.61 11.79
CA TYR A 80 -20.07 17.12 12.51
C TYR A 80 -21.38 17.57 11.83
N GLU A 81 -21.47 18.84 11.41
CA GLU A 81 -22.62 19.34 10.65
C GLU A 81 -22.83 18.55 9.35
N LEU A 82 -21.77 18.36 8.56
CA LEU A 82 -21.83 17.56 7.33
C LEU A 82 -22.26 16.12 7.62
N HIS A 83 -21.70 15.51 8.65
CA HIS A 83 -22.00 14.14 9.07
C HIS A 83 -23.49 13.94 9.34
N GLN A 84 -24.09 14.81 10.16
CA GLN A 84 -25.53 14.78 10.46
C GLN A 84 -26.37 14.97 9.18
N GLN A 85 -25.99 15.92 8.35
CA GLN A 85 -26.68 16.21 7.10
C GLN A 85 -26.61 15.08 6.07
N LEU A 86 -25.53 14.29 6.05
CA LEU A 86 -25.41 13.10 5.20
C LEU A 86 -26.20 11.93 5.78
N LEU A 87 -26.21 11.74 7.10
CA LEU A 87 -27.03 10.73 7.77
C LEU A 87 -28.52 10.94 7.50
N ASP A 88 -29.03 12.16 7.70
CA ASP A 88 -30.45 12.49 7.49
C ASP A 88 -30.90 12.24 6.04
N ARG A 89 -29.99 12.41 5.08
CA ARG A 89 -30.24 12.17 3.65
C ARG A 89 -29.97 10.71 3.22
N ASN A 90 -29.58 9.82 4.12
CA ASN A 90 -29.13 8.45 3.81
C ASN A 90 -27.96 8.40 2.81
N LEU A 91 -27.06 9.38 2.89
CA LEU A 91 -25.88 9.52 2.03
C LEU A 91 -24.57 9.20 2.77
N LEU A 92 -24.60 8.53 3.93
CA LEU A 92 -23.38 8.17 4.67
C LEU A 92 -23.23 6.65 4.84
N PRO A 93 -22.64 5.94 3.85
CA PRO A 93 -22.31 4.53 3.99
C PRO A 93 -21.27 4.30 5.09
N PRO A 94 -21.37 3.24 5.91
CA PRO A 94 -20.42 2.98 7.00
C PRO A 94 -18.96 2.84 6.55
N ILE A 95 -18.72 2.36 5.33
CA ILE A 95 -17.37 2.23 4.75
C ILE A 95 -16.68 3.59 4.50
N HIS A 96 -17.46 4.67 4.44
CA HIS A 96 -16.97 6.04 4.22
C HIS A 96 -17.24 6.98 5.39
N ASP A 97 -17.74 6.45 6.51
CA ASP A 97 -17.96 7.21 7.76
C ASP A 97 -16.65 7.38 8.54
N ASP A 98 -15.77 8.22 8.00
CA ASP A 98 -14.48 8.59 8.59
C ASP A 98 -14.30 10.10 8.57
N TYR A 99 -13.88 10.66 9.71
CA TYR A 99 -13.66 12.11 9.90
C TYR A 99 -12.78 12.73 8.81
N HIS A 100 -11.63 12.11 8.52
CA HIS A 100 -10.67 12.65 7.56
C HIS A 100 -11.19 12.56 6.13
N THR A 101 -12.01 11.56 5.83
CA THR A 101 -12.70 11.44 4.55
C THR A 101 -13.69 12.57 4.37
N LEU A 102 -14.57 12.84 5.34
CA LEU A 102 -15.50 13.97 5.30
C LEU A 102 -14.77 15.32 5.20
N LEU A 103 -13.72 15.51 6.00
CA LEU A 103 -12.93 16.73 6.03
C LEU A 103 -12.27 17.04 4.68
N ARG A 104 -11.80 16.02 3.95
CA ARG A 104 -11.20 16.22 2.62
C ARG A 104 -12.22 16.74 1.60
N PHE A 105 -13.46 16.24 1.64
CA PHE A 105 -14.54 16.75 0.78
C PHE A 105 -14.93 18.18 1.15
N LEU A 106 -15.00 18.51 2.44
CA LEU A 106 -15.21 19.89 2.89
C LEU A 106 -14.11 20.83 2.40
N LYS A 107 -12.85 20.43 2.59
CA LYS A 107 -11.69 21.19 2.11
C LYS A 107 -11.75 21.41 0.62
N ALA A 108 -12.14 20.41 -0.18
CA ALA A 108 -12.29 20.53 -1.63
C ALA A 108 -13.37 21.53 -2.09
N ARG A 109 -14.32 21.89 -1.23
CA ARG A 109 -15.42 22.82 -1.52
C ARG A 109 -15.44 24.03 -0.61
N ASP A 110 -14.27 24.38 -0.05
CA ASP A 110 -14.08 25.56 0.81
C ASP A 110 -15.06 25.60 1.98
N PHE A 111 -15.31 24.43 2.58
CA PHE A 111 -16.25 24.20 3.67
C PHE A 111 -17.72 24.58 3.34
N ASN A 112 -18.08 24.69 2.06
CA ASN A 112 -19.47 24.86 1.66
C ASN A 112 -20.22 23.52 1.74
N ILE A 113 -21.08 23.37 2.75
CA ILE A 113 -21.79 22.12 3.06
C ILE A 113 -22.61 21.60 1.87
N GLU A 114 -23.47 22.44 1.27
CA GLU A 114 -24.35 21.99 0.18
C GLU A 114 -23.57 21.54 -1.07
N LYS A 115 -22.52 22.28 -1.46
CA LYS A 115 -21.62 21.84 -2.55
C LYS A 115 -20.86 20.57 -2.19
N THR A 116 -20.54 20.38 -0.92
CA THR A 116 -19.86 19.18 -0.42
C THR A 116 -20.78 17.97 -0.50
N ILE A 117 -22.04 18.10 -0.10
CA ILE A 117 -23.06 17.04 -0.20
C ILE A 117 -23.29 16.66 -1.66
N GLN A 118 -23.38 17.63 -2.57
CA GLN A 118 -23.48 17.36 -4.00
C GLN A 118 -22.28 16.54 -4.51
N MET A 119 -21.06 16.99 -4.22
CA MET A 119 -19.84 16.28 -4.62
C MET A 119 -19.78 14.88 -4.01
N TRP A 120 -20.20 14.73 -2.76
CA TRP A 120 -20.25 13.45 -2.05
C TRP A 120 -21.24 12.48 -2.71
N GLN A 121 -22.45 12.94 -3.04
CA GLN A 121 -23.45 12.13 -3.74
C GLN A 121 -22.97 11.71 -5.14
N GLU A 122 -22.35 12.63 -5.89
CA GLU A 122 -21.73 12.32 -7.19
C GLU A 122 -20.65 11.25 -7.06
N MET A 123 -19.83 11.33 -6.00
CA MET A 123 -18.82 10.32 -5.70
C MET A 123 -19.45 8.95 -5.37
N LEU A 124 -20.46 8.89 -4.51
CA LEU A 124 -21.13 7.62 -4.18
C LEU A 124 -21.77 6.95 -5.40
N ASN A 125 -22.43 7.73 -6.26
CA ASN A 125 -23.00 7.23 -7.49
C ASN A 125 -21.92 6.69 -8.42
N TRP A 126 -20.82 7.43 -8.60
CA TRP A 126 -19.70 6.99 -9.41
C TRP A 126 -19.06 5.71 -8.87
N ARG A 127 -18.81 5.60 -7.56
CA ARG A 127 -18.21 4.38 -6.96
C ARG A 127 -19.07 3.15 -7.24
N LYS A 128 -20.39 3.30 -7.13
CA LYS A 128 -21.35 2.22 -7.43
C LYS A 128 -21.32 1.83 -8.91
N GLU A 129 -21.32 2.79 -9.82
CA GLU A 129 -21.29 2.53 -11.27
C GLU A 129 -19.94 1.95 -11.73
N TYR A 130 -18.84 2.43 -11.14
CA TYR A 130 -17.48 2.05 -11.50
C TYR A 130 -17.03 0.72 -10.88
N GLY A 131 -17.68 0.30 -9.79
CA GLY A 131 -17.31 -0.88 -9.01
C GLY A 131 -16.07 -0.62 -8.13
N THR A 132 -15.96 0.58 -7.57
CA THR A 132 -14.74 1.00 -6.85
C THR A 132 -14.57 0.26 -5.52
N ASP A 133 -15.65 -0.02 -4.79
CA ASP A 133 -15.57 -0.60 -3.45
C ASP A 133 -14.98 -2.02 -3.41
N THR A 134 -15.04 -2.75 -4.53
CA THR A 134 -14.48 -4.11 -4.66
C THR A 134 -13.27 -4.16 -5.59
N ILE A 135 -12.75 -3.00 -6.05
CA ILE A 135 -11.70 -2.95 -7.08
C ILE A 135 -10.38 -3.58 -6.64
N LEU A 136 -10.09 -3.62 -5.33
CA LEU A 136 -8.91 -4.29 -4.79
C LEU A 136 -8.99 -5.83 -4.92
N GLU A 137 -10.21 -6.37 -5.00
CA GLU A 137 -10.50 -7.80 -5.05
C GLU A 137 -10.77 -8.26 -6.49
N ASP A 138 -11.60 -7.51 -7.22
CA ASP A 138 -12.16 -7.93 -8.51
C ASP A 138 -11.29 -7.58 -9.72
N PHE A 139 -10.41 -6.58 -9.60
CA PHE A 139 -9.61 -6.09 -10.72
C PHE A 139 -8.15 -6.55 -10.63
N HIS A 140 -7.70 -7.25 -11.66
CA HIS A 140 -6.30 -7.63 -11.84
C HIS A 140 -5.70 -6.94 -13.07
N PHE A 141 -4.64 -6.18 -12.84
CA PHE A 141 -3.89 -5.50 -13.89
C PHE A 141 -2.67 -6.34 -14.30
N GLU A 142 -2.94 -7.43 -15.02
CA GLU A 142 -1.95 -8.43 -15.40
C GLU A 142 -0.79 -7.85 -16.22
N GLU A 143 -1.06 -6.80 -17.01
CA GLU A 143 -0.06 -6.13 -17.84
C GLU A 143 0.79 -5.09 -17.09
N LEU A 144 0.68 -4.98 -15.76
CA LEU A 144 1.36 -3.95 -14.97
C LEU A 144 2.87 -3.93 -15.20
N GLU A 145 3.54 -5.08 -15.19
CA GLU A 145 5.00 -5.14 -15.38
C GLU A 145 5.43 -4.57 -16.73
N GLU A 146 4.67 -4.83 -17.80
CA GLU A 146 4.95 -4.28 -19.14
C GLU A 146 4.62 -2.79 -19.21
N VAL A 147 3.51 -2.37 -18.58
CA VAL A 147 3.14 -0.95 -18.45
C VAL A 147 4.24 -0.16 -17.75
N LEU A 148 4.81 -0.67 -16.66
CA LEU A 148 5.86 0.00 -15.90
C LEU A 148 7.18 0.17 -16.67
N GLN A 149 7.42 -0.61 -17.73
CA GLN A 149 8.56 -0.39 -18.63
C GLN A 149 8.40 0.89 -19.48
N TYR A 150 7.16 1.28 -19.77
CA TYR A 150 6.83 2.44 -20.62
C TYR A 150 6.22 3.60 -19.87
N TYR A 151 5.83 3.42 -18.61
CA TYR A 151 5.42 4.48 -17.69
C TYR A 151 5.87 4.09 -16.28
N PRO A 152 7.16 4.27 -15.95
CA PRO A 152 7.68 3.89 -14.64
C PRO A 152 7.10 4.78 -13.55
N GLN A 153 6.36 4.16 -12.62
CA GLN A 153 5.72 4.84 -11.51
C GLN A 153 5.55 3.91 -10.31
N GLY A 154 5.39 4.48 -9.12
CA GLY A 154 5.07 3.72 -7.92
C GLY A 154 5.43 4.41 -6.62
N TYR A 155 5.02 3.80 -5.52
CA TYR A 155 5.38 4.25 -4.17
C TYR A 155 6.76 3.75 -3.76
N HIS A 156 7.57 4.64 -3.17
CA HIS A 156 8.87 4.26 -2.63
C HIS A 156 9.29 5.18 -1.48
N GLY A 157 9.41 4.61 -0.27
CA GLY A 157 9.81 5.35 0.92
C GLY A 157 8.73 6.29 1.45
N VAL A 158 9.15 7.17 2.37
CA VAL A 158 8.30 8.19 2.99
C VAL A 158 9.03 9.54 3.02
N ASP A 159 8.26 10.62 3.07
CA ASP A 159 8.80 11.95 3.36
C ASP A 159 9.17 12.06 4.85
N ARG A 160 9.77 13.19 5.24
CA ARG A 160 10.23 13.40 6.62
C ARG A 160 9.10 13.44 7.66
N ASP A 161 7.87 13.68 7.24
CA ASP A 161 6.69 13.63 8.10
C ASP A 161 6.00 12.25 8.09
N GLY A 162 6.57 11.27 7.37
CA GLY A 162 6.07 9.91 7.28
C GLY A 162 5.01 9.69 6.19
N ARG A 163 4.77 10.64 5.28
CA ARG A 163 3.81 10.45 4.18
C ARG A 163 4.43 9.56 3.09
N PRO A 164 3.67 8.63 2.49
CA PRO A 164 4.18 7.82 1.41
C PRO A 164 4.60 8.69 0.22
N VAL A 165 5.77 8.39 -0.35
CA VAL A 165 6.29 9.11 -1.52
C VAL A 165 5.91 8.35 -2.78
N TYR A 166 5.16 9.01 -3.67
CA TYR A 166 4.80 8.49 -4.99
C TYR A 166 5.73 9.10 -6.05
N ILE A 167 6.30 8.28 -6.92
CA ILE A 167 7.27 8.73 -7.93
C ILE A 167 6.74 8.35 -9.31
N GLU A 168 6.73 9.30 -10.23
CA GLU A 168 6.45 9.05 -11.65
C GLU A 168 7.58 9.58 -12.52
N ARG A 169 8.07 8.75 -13.45
CA ARG A 169 9.09 9.13 -14.42
C ARG A 169 8.45 9.49 -15.75
N LEU A 170 7.69 10.58 -15.76
CA LEU A 170 6.98 11.08 -16.95
C LEU A 170 7.89 11.29 -18.16
N GLY A 171 9.14 11.68 -17.95
CA GLY A 171 10.13 11.80 -19.02
C GLY A 171 10.44 10.51 -19.79
N GLN A 172 10.18 9.36 -19.16
CA GLN A 172 10.31 8.02 -19.76
C GLN A 172 8.97 7.44 -20.23
N ALA A 173 7.89 8.21 -20.08
CA ALA A 173 6.57 7.78 -20.47
C ALA A 173 6.45 7.70 -22.01
N HIS A 174 5.89 6.59 -22.50
CA HIS A 174 5.59 6.37 -23.91
C HIS A 174 4.09 6.07 -24.12
N PRO A 175 3.20 7.07 -24.10
CA PRO A 175 1.74 6.87 -24.18
C PRO A 175 1.28 6.05 -25.38
N ASN A 176 1.90 6.24 -26.55
CA ASN A 176 1.55 5.46 -27.74
C ASN A 176 1.93 3.98 -27.65
N LYS A 177 2.97 3.63 -26.87
CA LYS A 177 3.33 2.24 -26.60
C LYS A 177 2.43 1.67 -25.51
N LEU A 178 2.13 2.47 -24.48
CA LEU A 178 1.17 2.12 -23.42
C LEU A 178 -0.17 1.68 -24.00
N MET A 179 -0.72 2.42 -24.97
CA MET A 179 -1.99 2.09 -25.63
C MET A 179 -1.95 0.85 -26.54
N ARG A 180 -0.79 0.21 -26.73
CA ARG A 180 -0.68 -1.09 -27.40
C ARG A 180 -0.77 -2.27 -26.42
N ILE A 181 -0.51 -2.00 -25.14
CA ILE A 181 -0.40 -2.98 -24.06
C ILE A 181 -1.70 -3.00 -23.26
N THR A 182 -2.25 -1.82 -23.00
CA THR A 182 -3.47 -1.63 -22.23
C THR A 182 -4.41 -0.65 -22.91
N THR A 183 -5.62 -0.52 -22.36
CA THR A 183 -6.60 0.48 -22.78
C THR A 183 -6.67 1.62 -21.77
N ILE A 184 -7.23 2.76 -22.18
CA ILE A 184 -7.50 3.88 -21.25
C ILE A 184 -8.34 3.39 -20.08
N ASP A 185 -9.40 2.62 -20.34
CA ASP A 185 -10.32 2.15 -19.31
C ASP A 185 -9.63 1.24 -18.29
N ARG A 186 -8.80 0.30 -18.74
CA ARG A 186 -8.03 -0.60 -17.85
C ARG A 186 -6.99 0.18 -17.05
N TYR A 187 -6.27 1.09 -17.68
CA TYR A 187 -5.30 1.94 -16.98
C TYR A 187 -5.99 2.83 -15.94
N MET A 188 -7.17 3.39 -16.25
CA MET A 188 -7.94 4.16 -15.29
C MET A 188 -8.41 3.31 -14.11
N LYS A 189 -8.78 2.03 -14.33
CA LYS A 189 -9.09 1.11 -13.23
C LYS A 189 -7.87 0.86 -12.34
N TYR A 190 -6.69 0.67 -12.94
CA TYR A 190 -5.44 0.56 -12.20
C TYR A 190 -5.14 1.82 -11.39
N HIS A 191 -5.30 3.01 -11.99
CA HIS A 191 -5.11 4.29 -11.32
C HIS A 191 -6.03 4.44 -10.09
N VAL A 192 -7.32 4.13 -10.24
CA VAL A 192 -8.29 4.11 -9.13
C VAL A 192 -7.91 3.06 -8.09
N GLN A 193 -7.46 1.88 -8.52
CA GLN A 193 -7.00 0.82 -7.62
C GLN A 193 -5.83 1.28 -6.75
N GLU A 194 -4.86 2.01 -7.32
CA GLU A 194 -3.72 2.55 -6.56
C GLU A 194 -4.15 3.60 -5.53
N PHE A 195 -5.17 4.41 -5.82
CA PHE A 195 -5.77 5.31 -4.83
C PHE A 195 -6.45 4.54 -3.69
N GLU A 196 -7.23 3.50 -3.99
CA GLU A 196 -7.85 2.66 -2.97
C GLU A 196 -6.78 1.96 -2.11
N ARG A 197 -5.69 1.46 -2.70
CA ARG A 197 -4.54 0.93 -1.94
C ARG A 197 -3.89 2.01 -1.08
N ALA A 198 -3.78 3.24 -1.57
CA ALA A 198 -3.23 4.33 -0.78
C ALA A 198 -4.07 4.59 0.48
N LEU A 199 -5.41 4.68 0.31
CA LEU A 199 -6.36 4.93 1.39
C LEU A 199 -6.43 3.79 2.41
N HIS A 200 -6.48 2.53 1.94
CA HIS A 200 -6.76 1.37 2.79
C HIS A 200 -5.50 0.67 3.32
N GLU A 201 -4.36 0.79 2.62
CA GLU A 201 -3.13 0.07 2.97
C GLU A 201 -2.00 1.04 3.33
N LYS A 202 -1.65 1.97 2.44
CA LYS A 202 -0.45 2.81 2.60
C LYS A 202 -0.60 3.82 3.72
N PHE A 203 -1.71 4.56 3.77
CA PHE A 203 -1.97 5.58 4.78
C PHE A 203 -2.05 4.99 6.19
N PRO A 204 -2.76 3.87 6.45
CA PRO A 204 -2.73 3.21 7.75
C PRO A 204 -1.32 2.74 8.14
N ALA A 205 -0.58 2.10 7.22
CA ALA A 205 0.78 1.62 7.50
C ALA A 205 1.73 2.77 7.84
N CYS A 206 1.68 3.86 7.07
CA CYS A 206 2.47 5.06 7.31
C CYS A 206 2.06 5.74 8.62
N SER A 207 0.76 5.76 8.93
CA SER A 207 0.28 6.35 10.19
C SER A 207 0.81 5.62 11.41
N ILE A 208 0.84 4.28 11.36
CA ILE A 208 1.40 3.43 12.42
C ILE A 208 2.91 3.68 12.55
N ALA A 209 3.63 3.72 11.44
CA ALA A 209 5.08 3.92 11.44
C ALA A 209 5.49 5.31 11.96
N ALA A 210 4.77 6.35 11.54
CA ALA A 210 5.01 7.74 11.94
C ALA A 210 4.43 8.08 13.32
N LYS A 211 3.56 7.21 13.88
CA LYS A 211 2.78 7.46 15.11
C LYS A 211 1.91 8.73 15.03
N LYS A 212 1.48 9.07 13.82
CA LYS A 212 0.71 10.26 13.49
C LYS A 212 -0.24 9.93 12.35
N ARG A 213 -1.44 10.52 12.33
CA ARG A 213 -2.40 10.27 11.25
C ARG A 213 -1.85 10.80 9.91
N ILE A 214 -1.80 9.93 8.91
CA ILE A 214 -1.39 10.22 7.54
C ILE A 214 -2.58 9.98 6.62
N TYR A 215 -2.90 10.95 5.78
CA TYR A 215 -4.03 10.92 4.83
C TYR A 215 -3.67 11.55 3.47
N SER A 216 -2.39 11.84 3.26
CA SER A 216 -1.88 12.49 2.05
C SER A 216 -0.54 11.93 1.60
N THR A 217 -0.21 12.15 0.33
CA THR A 217 1.02 11.69 -0.34
C THR A 217 1.95 12.86 -0.66
N THR A 218 3.25 12.59 -0.73
CA THR A 218 4.23 13.48 -1.35
C THR A 218 4.60 12.91 -2.71
N THR A 219 4.45 13.68 -3.79
CA THR A 219 4.68 13.19 -5.16
C THR A 219 5.95 13.77 -5.77
N ILE A 220 6.71 12.95 -6.50
CA ILE A 220 7.84 13.39 -7.33
C ILE A 220 7.51 13.07 -8.80
N LEU A 221 7.48 14.09 -9.65
CA LEU A 221 7.39 13.95 -11.10
C LEU A 221 8.76 14.23 -11.72
N ASP A 222 9.42 13.19 -12.21
CA ASP A 222 10.65 13.31 -12.99
C ASP A 222 10.31 13.49 -14.47
N VAL A 223 10.50 14.72 -14.97
CA VAL A 223 10.18 15.10 -16.35
C VAL A 223 11.43 15.16 -17.23
N GLN A 224 12.54 14.52 -16.84
CA GLN A 224 13.75 14.47 -17.64
C GLN A 224 13.50 13.85 -19.02
N GLY A 225 13.71 14.62 -20.08
CA GLY A 225 13.47 14.16 -21.46
C GLY A 225 12.02 14.35 -21.94
N LEU A 226 11.12 14.87 -21.09
CA LEU A 226 9.77 15.21 -21.49
C LEU A 226 9.78 16.47 -22.37
N GLY A 227 9.44 16.31 -23.65
CA GLY A 227 9.36 17.39 -24.63
C GLY A 227 7.96 17.57 -25.22
N VAL A 228 7.78 18.63 -26.01
CA VAL A 228 6.48 18.95 -26.65
C VAL A 228 5.95 17.79 -27.51
N LYS A 229 6.86 17.02 -28.12
CA LYS A 229 6.51 15.85 -28.94
C LYS A 229 5.86 14.72 -28.13
N ASN A 230 6.09 14.66 -26.82
CA ASN A 230 5.49 13.66 -25.93
C ASN A 230 4.04 14.02 -25.55
N PHE A 231 3.66 15.30 -25.69
CA PHE A 231 2.30 15.77 -25.42
C PHE A 231 1.38 15.49 -26.61
N THR A 232 1.11 14.20 -26.80
CA THR A 232 0.20 13.69 -27.81
C THR A 232 -1.26 13.87 -27.38
N ARG A 233 -2.22 13.75 -28.32
CA ARG A 233 -3.65 13.74 -27.99
C ARG A 233 -3.98 12.65 -26.98
N THR A 234 -3.40 11.46 -27.13
CA THR A 234 -3.53 10.34 -26.19
C THR A 234 -3.07 10.72 -24.79
N ALA A 235 -1.90 11.35 -24.66
CA ALA A 235 -1.38 11.81 -23.38
C ALA A 235 -2.31 12.85 -22.72
N ALA A 236 -2.82 13.80 -23.51
CA ALA A 236 -3.76 14.81 -23.03
C ALA A 236 -5.10 14.20 -22.59
N THR A 237 -5.64 13.23 -23.34
CA THR A 237 -6.87 12.51 -22.97
C THR A 237 -6.68 11.72 -21.67
N LEU A 238 -5.56 11.01 -21.55
CA LEU A 238 -5.26 10.24 -20.34
C LEU A 238 -5.08 11.14 -19.12
N LEU A 239 -4.32 12.24 -19.25
CA LEU A 239 -4.13 13.24 -18.19
C LEU A 239 -5.48 13.86 -17.77
N ALA A 240 -6.34 14.22 -18.72
CA ALA A 240 -7.65 14.79 -18.41
C ALA A 240 -8.57 13.79 -17.69
N ALA A 241 -8.50 12.50 -18.04
CA ALA A 241 -9.26 11.45 -17.38
C ALA A 241 -8.79 11.24 -15.93
N MET A 242 -7.47 11.16 -15.71
CA MET A 242 -6.88 11.09 -14.36
C MET A 242 -7.24 12.30 -13.51
N ALA A 243 -6.98 13.52 -14.02
CA ALA A 243 -7.28 14.74 -13.29
C ALA A 243 -8.77 14.86 -12.91
N LYS A 244 -9.68 14.39 -13.77
CA LYS A 244 -11.11 14.37 -13.46
C LYS A 244 -11.43 13.43 -12.29
N VAL A 245 -10.88 12.22 -12.30
CA VAL A 245 -11.08 11.24 -11.22
C VAL A 245 -10.51 11.75 -9.91
N ASP A 246 -9.27 12.24 -9.93
CA ASP A 246 -8.54 12.67 -8.74
C ASP A 246 -9.25 13.85 -8.05
N ASN A 247 -9.67 14.85 -8.84
CA ASN A 247 -10.31 16.06 -8.30
C ASN A 247 -11.74 15.81 -7.79
N ASN A 248 -12.47 14.87 -8.40
CA ASN A 248 -13.87 14.64 -8.07
C ASN A 248 -14.08 13.57 -7.00
N TYR A 249 -13.21 12.55 -6.96
CA TYR A 249 -13.44 11.35 -6.15
C TYR A 249 -12.36 11.09 -5.10
N PHE A 250 -11.15 11.65 -5.28
CA PHE A 250 -10.04 11.51 -4.34
C PHE A 250 -9.47 12.88 -3.88
N PRO A 251 -10.34 13.82 -3.46
CA PRO A 251 -9.89 15.17 -3.13
C PRO A 251 -8.90 15.19 -1.97
N GLU A 252 -8.02 16.20 -1.98
CA GLU A 252 -7.14 16.53 -0.85
C GLU A 252 -6.24 15.37 -0.39
N THR A 253 -5.89 14.47 -1.31
CA THR A 253 -4.93 13.37 -1.10
C THR A 253 -3.48 13.79 -1.38
N LEU A 254 -3.25 14.85 -2.16
CA LEU A 254 -1.91 15.39 -2.41
C LEU A 254 -1.51 16.35 -1.27
N GLN A 255 -0.34 16.11 -0.65
CA GLN A 255 0.29 17.05 0.27
C GLN A 255 1.09 18.10 -0.50
N GLN A 256 2.03 17.63 -1.31
CA GLN A 256 2.96 18.44 -2.09
C GLN A 256 3.49 17.62 -3.26
N MET A 257 3.86 18.30 -4.34
CA MET A 257 4.42 17.66 -5.52
C MET A 257 5.68 18.41 -5.97
N PHE A 258 6.75 17.65 -6.21
CA PHE A 258 8.00 18.17 -6.76
C PHE A 258 8.14 17.74 -8.21
N ILE A 259 8.22 18.71 -9.12
CA ILE A 259 8.59 18.45 -10.51
C ILE A 259 10.10 18.68 -10.64
N VAL A 260 10.85 17.65 -11.00
CA VAL A 260 12.32 17.68 -11.12
C VAL A 260 12.78 17.48 -12.55
N ASN A 261 14.01 17.92 -12.85
CA ASN A 261 14.63 17.79 -14.17
C ASN A 261 13.83 18.44 -15.32
N ALA A 262 13.07 19.49 -15.02
CA ALA A 262 12.26 20.22 -15.98
C ALA A 262 13.12 21.05 -16.95
N GLY A 263 13.18 20.62 -18.21
CA GLY A 263 13.82 21.38 -19.29
C GLY A 263 13.00 22.59 -19.77
N PRO A 264 13.58 23.49 -20.60
CA PRO A 264 12.92 24.72 -21.06
C PRO A 264 11.59 24.48 -21.79
N GLY A 265 11.50 23.40 -22.57
CA GLY A 265 10.26 23.04 -23.27
C GLY A 265 9.13 22.65 -22.31
N PHE A 266 9.45 21.96 -21.22
CA PHE A 266 8.48 21.65 -20.19
C PHE A 266 8.01 22.93 -19.51
N GLN A 267 8.94 23.74 -18.99
CA GLN A 267 8.60 24.93 -18.21
C GLN A 267 7.82 25.98 -19.00
N LYS A 268 8.18 26.21 -20.28
CA LYS A 268 7.58 27.27 -21.09
C LYS A 268 6.29 26.86 -21.80
N ILE A 269 6.07 25.56 -22.03
CA ILE A 269 4.96 25.07 -22.85
C ILE A 269 4.10 24.07 -22.10
N LEU A 270 4.69 22.97 -21.64
CA LEU A 270 3.93 21.86 -21.07
C LEU A 270 3.32 22.20 -19.71
N TRP A 271 4.08 22.84 -18.83
CA TRP A 271 3.59 23.19 -17.50
C TRP A 271 2.39 24.18 -17.56
N PRO A 272 2.47 25.31 -18.30
CA PRO A 272 1.32 26.19 -18.48
C PRO A 272 0.10 25.50 -19.12
N ALA A 273 0.32 24.52 -20.00
CA ALA A 273 -0.76 23.74 -20.59
C ALA A 273 -1.39 22.77 -19.57
N ALA A 274 -0.56 22.07 -18.79
CA ALA A 274 -0.99 21.13 -17.76
C ALA A 274 -1.79 21.81 -16.65
N GLN A 275 -1.40 23.02 -16.23
CA GLN A 275 -2.11 23.80 -15.22
C GLN A 275 -3.60 24.04 -15.56
N LYS A 276 -3.99 24.01 -16.83
CA LYS A 276 -5.40 24.18 -17.24
C LYS A 276 -6.30 23.01 -16.85
N PHE A 277 -5.71 21.86 -16.52
CA PHE A 277 -6.43 20.65 -16.08
C PHE A 277 -6.43 20.50 -14.56
N LEU A 278 -5.71 21.36 -13.84
CA LEU A 278 -5.52 21.28 -12.39
C LEU A 278 -6.28 22.42 -11.71
N ASP A 279 -6.86 22.13 -10.55
CA ASP A 279 -7.46 23.16 -9.71
C ASP A 279 -6.39 24.02 -9.01
N ALA A 280 -6.80 25.19 -8.51
CA ALA A 280 -5.88 26.15 -7.90
C ALA A 280 -5.18 25.62 -6.63
N LYS A 281 -5.83 24.74 -5.84
CA LYS A 281 -5.23 24.17 -4.62
C LYS A 281 -4.15 23.17 -5.00
N THR A 282 -4.41 22.32 -5.98
CA THR A 282 -3.40 21.41 -6.51
C THR A 282 -2.21 22.16 -7.09
N ILE A 283 -2.44 23.22 -7.88
CA ILE A 283 -1.35 24.07 -8.40
C ILE A 283 -0.53 24.68 -7.26
N GLY A 284 -1.17 25.15 -6.19
CA GLY A 284 -0.49 25.70 -5.02
C GLY A 284 0.42 24.72 -4.27
N LYS A 285 0.21 23.40 -4.45
CA LYS A 285 1.01 22.32 -3.86
C LYS A 285 2.18 21.88 -4.76
N ILE A 286 2.23 22.35 -6.01
CA ILE A 286 3.22 21.93 -7.01
C ILE A 286 4.42 22.87 -7.04
N GLN A 287 5.61 22.30 -6.91
CA GLN A 287 6.88 23.01 -6.94
C GLN A 287 7.74 22.49 -8.11
N VAL A 288 7.93 23.32 -9.14
CA VAL A 288 8.88 23.03 -10.21
C VAL A 288 10.29 23.39 -9.72
N LEU A 289 11.10 22.38 -9.46
CA LEU A 289 12.45 22.55 -8.92
C LEU A 289 13.48 22.77 -10.04
N GLU A 290 14.19 23.89 -9.95
CA GLU A 290 15.40 24.13 -10.72
C GLU A 290 16.56 23.27 -10.17
N PRO A 291 17.60 22.96 -10.97
CA PRO A 291 18.73 22.13 -10.53
C PRO A 291 19.39 22.61 -9.21
N LYS A 292 19.54 23.93 -9.05
CA LYS A 292 20.10 24.54 -7.82
C LYS A 292 19.17 24.45 -6.60
N SER A 293 17.88 24.21 -6.81
CA SER A 293 16.84 24.15 -5.76
C SER A 293 16.50 22.71 -5.35
N LEU A 294 17.22 21.72 -5.86
CA LEU A 294 17.05 20.31 -5.49
C LEU A 294 17.28 20.03 -3.99
N GLY A 295 17.99 20.92 -3.28
CA GLY A 295 18.12 20.85 -1.83
C GLY A 295 16.77 20.80 -1.10
N LYS A 296 15.73 21.47 -1.63
CA LYS A 296 14.37 21.42 -1.08
C LYS A 296 13.77 20.02 -1.09
N LEU A 297 14.13 19.19 -2.07
CA LEU A 297 13.70 17.79 -2.10
C LEU A 297 14.31 17.00 -0.94
N LEU A 298 15.56 17.31 -0.57
CA LEU A 298 16.27 16.66 0.55
C LEU A 298 15.82 17.15 1.93
N GLU A 299 15.31 18.38 1.98
CA GLU A 299 14.61 18.93 3.14
C GLU A 299 13.30 18.16 3.36
N ALA A 300 12.58 17.80 2.29
CA ALA A 300 11.31 17.08 2.38
C ALA A 300 11.46 15.55 2.52
N ILE A 301 12.46 14.93 1.88
CA ILE A 301 12.60 13.48 1.77
C ILE A 301 14.01 13.05 2.12
N ASP A 302 14.15 11.96 2.88
CA ASP A 302 15.46 11.42 3.21
C ASP A 302 16.19 10.90 1.94
N PRO A 303 17.46 11.26 1.70
CA PRO A 303 18.20 10.83 0.53
C PRO A 303 18.25 9.31 0.33
N SER A 304 18.18 8.52 1.41
CA SER A 304 18.17 7.05 1.33
C SER A 304 17.01 6.52 0.48
N TYR A 305 15.86 7.21 0.46
CA TYR A 305 14.69 6.86 -0.35
C TYR A 305 14.77 7.38 -1.79
N LEU A 306 15.76 8.19 -2.17
CA LEU A 306 15.83 8.78 -3.52
C LEU A 306 16.79 8.02 -4.46
N THR A 307 17.65 7.16 -3.91
CA THR A 307 18.78 6.54 -4.63
C THR A 307 18.39 5.59 -5.76
N PHE A 308 17.22 4.93 -5.67
CA PHE A 308 16.82 3.90 -6.63
C PHE A 308 16.03 4.44 -7.84
N TRP A 309 15.22 5.49 -7.65
CA TRP A 309 14.22 5.91 -8.64
C TRP A 309 14.59 7.18 -9.39
N VAL A 310 15.22 8.12 -8.69
CA VAL A 310 15.61 9.38 -9.31
C VAL A 310 17.04 9.21 -9.77
N ALA A 311 17.31 9.41 -11.06
CA ALA A 311 18.66 9.43 -11.62
C ALA A 311 19.47 10.67 -11.14
N LEU A 312 19.32 11.04 -9.87
CA LEU A 312 19.94 12.19 -9.22
C LEU A 312 21.31 11.87 -8.61
N VAL A 313 21.76 10.62 -8.70
CA VAL A 313 22.96 10.14 -7.99
C VAL A 313 24.23 10.93 -8.34
N PRO A 314 24.54 11.35 -9.58
CA PRO A 314 25.81 12.05 -9.83
C PRO A 314 25.84 13.47 -9.25
N VAL A 315 24.72 14.22 -9.34
CA VAL A 315 24.67 15.64 -8.92
C VAL A 315 24.42 15.75 -7.42
N LEU A 316 23.55 14.92 -6.84
CA LEU A 316 23.28 14.94 -5.40
C LEU A 316 24.44 14.39 -4.57
N LEU A 317 25.17 13.36 -5.04
CA LEU A 317 26.37 12.91 -4.35
C LEU A 317 27.46 13.99 -4.37
N SER A 318 27.59 14.75 -5.45
CA SER A 318 28.54 15.88 -5.51
C SER A 318 28.20 16.98 -4.51
N VAL A 319 26.92 17.24 -4.25
CA VAL A 319 26.46 18.24 -3.26
C VAL A 319 26.54 17.71 -1.82
N ALA A 320 26.24 16.42 -1.60
CA ALA A 320 26.37 15.79 -0.28
C ALA A 320 27.84 15.57 0.14
N ALA A 321 28.74 15.32 -0.82
CA ALA A 321 30.17 15.14 -0.57
C ALA A 321 30.94 16.45 -0.33
N SER A 322 30.31 17.62 -0.52
CA SER A 322 30.94 18.94 -0.34
C SER A 322 30.57 19.62 0.99
N GLY A 323 30.01 18.88 1.96
CA GLY A 323 29.89 19.32 3.35
C GLY A 323 31.26 19.51 4.04
N PRO A 324 31.37 20.35 5.08
CA PRO A 324 32.66 20.77 5.62
C PRO A 324 33.42 19.58 6.20
N THR A 325 34.55 19.25 5.58
CA THR A 325 35.60 18.41 6.16
C THR A 325 35.99 18.99 7.52
N ARG A 326 35.53 18.35 8.61
CA ARG A 326 36.13 18.52 9.92
C ARG A 326 37.54 17.95 9.85
N VAL A 327 38.52 18.83 9.66
CA VAL A 327 39.90 18.54 10.05
C VAL A 327 39.88 18.48 11.58
N HIS A 328 39.93 17.27 12.15
CA HIS A 328 40.27 17.07 13.55
C HIS A 328 41.57 16.28 13.57
N GLY A 329 42.67 17.01 13.74
CA GLY A 329 43.91 16.44 14.19
C GLY A 329 43.77 16.01 15.63
N VAL A 330 44.07 14.76 15.92
CA VAL A 330 44.60 14.30 17.21
C VAL A 330 45.55 13.15 16.91
N ILE A 331 46.85 13.40 17.05
CA ILE A 331 47.86 12.36 17.21
C ILE A 331 47.87 12.01 18.69
N LEU A 332 47.69 10.73 19.03
CA LEU A 332 48.00 10.21 20.36
C LEU A 332 49.08 9.13 20.21
N LYS A 333 50.26 9.51 20.74
CA LYS A 333 51.46 8.77 21.16
C LYS A 333 51.96 7.59 20.33
#